data_AF-A0A327KDN9-F1
#
_entry.id   AF-A0A327KDN9-F1
#
_cell.length_a   1.000
_cell.length_b   1.000
_cell.length_c   1.000
_cell.angle_alpha   90.00
_cell.angle_beta   90.00
_cell.angle_gamma   90.00
#
_symmetry.space_group_name_H-M   'P 1'
#
loop_
_entity.id
_entity.type
_entity.pdbx_description
1 polymer ?
#
loop_
_entity_poly.entity_id
_entity_poly.type
_entity_poly.pdbx_seq_one_letter_code
_entity_poly.pdbx_strand_id
1 'polypeptide(L)' 'TRERARRMGIKDPKKKYQLEDLVTGDCVFAATGIVSGSLLRGVRFRPGIIETETVVMRSTTGTVRWIRAEHRHFQKFQMG' A
#
# COMPACT_ATOMS: atom_id res chain seq x y z
N THR A 1 -4.26 23.26 -6.01
CA THR A 1 -4.27 24.60 -6.65
C THR A 1 -2.96 24.86 -7.38
N ARG A 2 -2.98 25.66 -8.47
CA ARG A 2 -1.79 25.97 -9.29
C ARG A 2 -0.61 26.52 -8.48
N GLU A 3 -0.92 27.34 -7.48
CA GLU A 3 0.08 27.91 -6.58
C GLU A 3 0.81 26.84 -5.76
N ARG A 4 0.08 25.85 -5.22
CA ARG A 4 0.68 24.70 -4.51
C ARG A 4 1.57 23.86 -5.43
N ALA A 5 1.14 23.62 -6.68
CA ALA A 5 1.94 22.87 -7.65
C ALA A 5 3.28 23.57 -7.94
N ARG A 6 3.26 24.91 -8.09
CA ARG A 6 4.49 25.70 -8.27
C ARG A 6 5.40 25.62 -7.05
N ARG A 7 4.84 25.68 -5.83
CA ARG A 7 5.61 25.51 -4.57
C ARG A 7 6.26 24.12 -4.45
N MET A 8 5.66 23.10 -5.04
CA MET A 8 6.20 21.73 -5.09
C MET A 8 7.19 21.50 -6.26
N GLY A 9 7.56 22.54 -7.01
CA GLY A 9 8.50 22.44 -8.13
C GLY A 9 7.91 21.88 -9.43
N ILE A 10 6.60 21.74 -9.53
CA ILE A 10 5.93 21.26 -10.74
C ILE A 10 5.93 22.38 -11.79
N LYS A 11 6.73 22.21 -12.86
CA LYS A 11 6.92 23.20 -13.93
C LYS A 11 5.72 23.32 -14.86
N ASP A 12 5.15 22.17 -15.26
CA ASP A 12 3.94 22.11 -16.09
C ASP A 12 2.87 21.26 -15.40
N PRO A 13 1.85 21.88 -14.79
CA PRO A 13 0.74 21.18 -14.16
C PRO A 13 -0.15 20.39 -15.14
N LYS A 14 -0.02 20.62 -16.46
CA LYS A 14 -0.78 19.90 -17.49
C LYS A 14 -0.01 18.72 -18.09
N LYS A 15 1.25 18.50 -17.69
CA LYS A 15 2.03 17.34 -18.12
C LYS A 15 1.24 16.06 -17.83
N LYS A 16 1.15 15.19 -18.84
CA LYS A 16 0.68 13.81 -18.65
C LYS A 16 1.88 12.98 -18.21
N TYR A 17 1.79 12.40 -17.02
CA TYR A 17 2.84 11.56 -16.44
C TYR A 17 2.61 10.12 -16.86
N GLN A 18 3.66 9.47 -17.37
CA GLN A 18 3.71 8.03 -17.50
C GLN A 18 4.15 7.41 -16.17
N LEU A 19 4.06 6.09 -16.05
CA LEU A 19 4.43 5.38 -14.81
C LEU A 19 5.88 5.67 -14.41
N GLU A 20 6.77 5.75 -15.40
CA GLU A 20 8.20 6.00 -15.24
C GLU A 20 8.50 7.45 -14.81
N ASP A 21 7.57 8.37 -15.07
CA ASP A 21 7.66 9.74 -14.53
C ASP A 21 7.22 9.81 -13.05
N LEU A 22 6.40 8.86 -12.59
CA LEU A 22 5.84 8.84 -11.23
C LEU A 22 6.71 8.05 -10.25
N VAL A 23 7.33 6.98 -10.71
CA VAL A 23 8.20 6.11 -9.91
C VAL A 23 9.51 5.93 -10.65
N THR A 24 10.59 6.44 -10.05
CA THR A 24 11.95 6.33 -10.59
C THR A 24 12.78 5.44 -9.68
N GLY A 25 13.54 4.50 -10.26
CA GLY A 25 14.44 3.60 -9.52
C GLY A 25 13.78 2.34 -8.93
N ASP A 26 14.45 1.73 -7.94
CA ASP A 26 13.93 0.57 -7.21
C ASP A 26 12.74 0.97 -6.33
N CYS A 27 11.68 0.17 -6.38
CA CYS A 27 10.43 0.45 -5.71
C CYS A 27 9.92 -0.81 -5.01
N VAL A 28 9.40 -0.62 -3.80
CA VAL A 28 8.67 -1.63 -3.04
C VAL A 28 7.23 -1.14 -2.88
N PHE A 29 6.28 -1.98 -3.28
CA PHE A 29 4.86 -1.75 -3.08
C PHE A 29 4.34 -2.71 -2.01
N ALA A 30 3.54 -2.20 -1.07
CA ALA A 30 2.85 -3.03 -0.08
C ALA A 30 1.42 -2.50 0.11
N ALA A 31 0.45 -3.42 0.13
CA ALA A 31 -0.94 -3.09 0.38
C ALA A 31 -1.61 -4.18 1.21
N THR A 32 -2.43 -3.78 2.19
CA THR A 32 -3.20 -4.67 3.07
C THR A 32 -4.68 -4.37 2.93
N GLY A 33 -5.51 -5.40 2.80
CA GLY A 33 -6.95 -5.23 2.70
C GLY A 33 -7.56 -4.85 4.05
N ILE A 34 -8.17 -3.67 4.14
CA ILE A 34 -8.97 -3.26 5.31
C ILE A 34 -10.41 -3.78 5.16
N VAL A 35 -11.02 -3.51 4.00
CA VAL A 35 -12.31 -4.06 3.57
C VAL A 35 -12.06 -4.98 2.37
N SER A 36 -12.84 -6.06 2.25
CA SER A 36 -12.70 -6.99 1.14
C SER A 36 -12.97 -6.31 -0.19
N GLY A 37 -11.96 -6.30 -1.04
CA GLY A 37 -12.03 -5.81 -2.42
C GLY A 37 -11.66 -6.89 -3.42
N SER A 38 -11.49 -6.48 -4.67
CA SER A 38 -11.10 -7.38 -5.76
C SER A 38 -9.68 -7.95 -5.61
N LEU A 39 -8.78 -7.22 -4.94
CA LEU A 39 -7.36 -7.61 -4.82
C LEU A 39 -7.03 -8.34 -3.52
N LEU A 40 -7.58 -7.88 -2.39
CA LEU A 40 -7.24 -8.38 -1.06
C LEU A 40 -8.50 -8.53 -0.21
N ARG A 41 -8.54 -9.58 0.61
CA ARG A 41 -9.58 -9.70 1.64
C ARG A 41 -9.36 -8.68 2.74
N GLY A 42 -10.46 -8.16 3.26
CA GLY A 42 -10.46 -7.26 4.40
C GLY A 42 -10.01 -7.96 5.68
N VAL A 43 -9.75 -7.17 6.71
CA VAL A 43 -9.40 -7.68 8.03
C VAL A 43 -10.56 -8.52 8.57
N ARG A 44 -10.26 -9.71 9.09
CA ARG A 44 -11.26 -10.58 9.73
C ARG A 44 -10.90 -10.80 11.18
N PHE A 45 -11.83 -10.42 12.06
CA PHE A 45 -11.74 -10.66 13.49
C PHE A 45 -12.42 -11.99 13.80
N ARG A 46 -11.67 -12.93 14.39
CA ARG A 46 -12.17 -14.21 14.90
C ARG A 46 -11.86 -14.30 16.40
N PRO A 47 -12.53 -15.20 17.15
CA PRO A 47 -12.15 -15.46 18.53
C PRO A 47 -10.66 -15.81 18.64
N GLY A 48 -9.89 -14.97 19.33
CA GLY A 48 -8.46 -15.22 19.56
C GLY A 48 -7.51 -14.97 18.38
N ILE A 49 -7.99 -14.57 17.19
CA ILE A 49 -7.13 -14.27 16.02
C ILE A 49 -7.68 -13.08 15.20
N ILE A 50 -6.79 -12.22 14.71
CA ILE A 50 -7.07 -11.29 13.60
C ILE A 50 -6.35 -11.78 12.35
N GLU A 51 -7.04 -11.87 11.23
CA GLU A 51 -6.47 -12.23 9.94
C GLU A 51 -6.33 -11.01 9.03
N THR A 52 -5.18 -10.88 8.36
CA THR A 52 -4.98 -9.89 7.28
C THR A 52 -4.48 -10.55 6.01
N GLU A 53 -4.75 -9.93 4.87
CA GLU A 53 -4.17 -10.30 3.58
C GLU A 53 -3.44 -9.10 2.98
N THR A 54 -2.17 -9.32 2.64
CA THR A 54 -1.24 -8.30 2.16
C THR A 54 -0.56 -8.78 0.89
N VAL A 55 -0.35 -7.89 -0.08
CA VAL A 55 0.58 -8.12 -1.18
C VAL A 55 1.81 -7.22 -1.01
N VAL A 56 3.00 -7.79 -1.20
CA VAL A 56 4.27 -7.08 -1.21
C VAL A 56 4.98 -7.36 -2.53
N MET A 57 5.41 -6.31 -3.22
CA MET A 57 6.07 -6.39 -4.52
C MET A 57 7.38 -5.61 -4.50
N ARG A 58 8.40 -6.07 -5.24
CA ARG A 58 9.65 -5.32 -5.43
C ARG A 58 10.03 -5.27 -6.91
N SER A 59 10.28 -4.07 -7.44
CA SER A 59 10.52 -3.87 -8.87
C SER A 59 11.83 -4.50 -9.33
N THR A 60 12.91 -4.32 -8.57
CA THR A 60 14.23 -4.88 -8.93
C THR A 60 14.29 -6.40 -9.01
N THR A 61 13.49 -7.11 -8.21
CA THR A 61 13.48 -8.58 -8.21
C THR A 61 12.30 -9.17 -8.95
N GLY A 62 11.35 -8.35 -9.40
CA GLY A 62 10.07 -8.78 -9.98
C GLY A 62 9.23 -9.65 -9.02
N THR A 63 9.57 -9.71 -7.73
CA THR A 63 8.95 -10.66 -6.81
C THR A 63 7.63 -10.12 -6.31
N VAL A 64 6.60 -10.97 -6.32
CA VAL A 64 5.29 -10.71 -5.71
C VAL A 64 5.08 -11.72 -4.59
N ARG A 65 4.79 -11.22 -3.38
CA ARG A 65 4.50 -12.04 -2.21
C ARG A 65 3.08 -11.76 -1.74
N TRP A 66 2.27 -12.80 -1.68
CA TRP A 66 0.95 -12.79 -1.06
C TRP A 66 1.08 -13.34 0.35
N ILE A 67 0.77 -12.51 1.34
CA ILE A 67 0.98 -12.79 2.75
C ILE A 67 -0.38 -12.85 3.43
N ARG A 68 -0.68 -14.00 4.05
CA ARG A 68 -1.79 -14.16 4.98
C ARG A 68 -1.21 -14.26 6.37
N ALA A 69 -1.60 -13.35 7.24
CA ALA A 69 -1.06 -13.27 8.60
C ALA A 69 -2.17 -13.51 9.63
N GLU A 70 -1.84 -14.28 10.67
CA GLU A 70 -2.63 -14.40 11.88
C GLU A 70 -1.97 -13.59 12.99
N HIS A 71 -2.72 -12.69 13.58
CA HIS A 71 -2.27 -11.89 14.71
C HIS A 71 -3.02 -12.35 15.96
N ARG A 72 -2.29 -12.98 16.90
CA ARG A 72 -2.83 -13.55 18.14
C ARG A 72 -2.71 -12.63 19.37
N HIS A 73 -1.82 -11.64 19.30
CA HIS A 73 -1.64 -10.64 20.36
C HIS A 73 -2.50 -9.41 20.07
N PHE A 74 -3.72 -9.36 20.62
CA PHE A 74 -4.68 -8.27 20.36
C PHE A 74 -4.26 -6.92 20.96
N GLN A 75 -3.53 -6.95 22.07
CA GLN A 75 -3.10 -5.74 22.78
C GLN A 75 -2.30 -4.79 21.87
N LYS A 76 -1.59 -5.31 20.86
CA LYS A 76 -0.83 -4.48 19.91
C LYS A 76 -1.70 -3.64 18.97
N PHE A 77 -3.00 -3.89 18.92
CA PHE A 77 -3.97 -3.16 18.09
C PHE A 77 -4.90 -2.27 18.92
N GLN A 78 -4.81 -2.32 20.24
CA GLN A 78 -5.50 -1.36 21.09
C GLN A 78 -4.71 -0.05 20.99
N MET A 79 -5.27 0.95 20.29
CA MET A 79 -4.78 2.32 20.41
C MET A 79 -5.22 2.84 21.77
N GLY A 80 -4.32 2.78 22.74
CA GLY A 80 -4.30 3.69 23.89
C GLY A 80 -3.60 4.98 23.51
#